data_AF-A0A5E7VXK7-F1
#
_entry.id   AF-A0A5E7VXK7-F1
#
_cell.length_a   1.000
_cell.length_b   1.000
_cell.length_c   1.000
_cell.angle_alpha   90.00
_cell.angle_beta   90.00
_cell.angle_gamma   90.00
#
_symmetry.space_group_name_H-M   'P 1'
#
loop_
_entity.id
_entity.type
_entity.pdbx_description
1 polymer ?
#
loop_
_entity_poly.entity_id
_entity_poly.type
_entity_poly.pdbx_seq_one_letter_code
_entity_poly.pdbx_strand_id
1 'polypeptide(L)' 'MHSNLFVDKRKDGALSEIRQSLYLNLALQLTVSIGLTTLQTDDTLHTLLSRADHAMYRAKQAGRNRTCVEMPHSSYE' A
#
# COMPACT_ATOMS: atom_id res chain seq x y z
N MET A 1 -21.98 -1.06 -12.56
CA MET A 1 -21.23 -0.03 -13.29
C MET A 1 -19.75 -0.15 -12.95
N HIS A 2 -18.96 -0.81 -13.80
CA HIS A 2 -17.52 -0.58 -13.92
C HIS A 2 -17.23 -0.77 -15.41
N SER A 3 -16.98 0.34 -16.08
CA SER A 3 -16.73 0.46 -17.51
C SER A 3 -15.43 -0.24 -17.85
N ASN A 4 -15.53 -1.44 -18.44
CA ASN A 4 -14.41 -2.05 -19.14
C ASN A 4 -14.14 -1.20 -20.38
N LEU A 5 -13.00 -0.49 -20.37
CA LEU A 5 -12.45 0.15 -21.55
C LEU A 5 -12.16 -0.94 -22.58
N PHE A 6 -13.07 -1.07 -23.55
CA PHE A 6 -12.93 -1.95 -24.70
C PHE A 6 -11.71 -1.50 -25.50
N VAL A 7 -10.57 -2.14 -25.26
CA VAL A 7 -9.41 -2.04 -26.16
C VAL A 7 -9.61 -3.09 -27.25
N ASP A 8 -9.87 -2.58 -28.45
CA ASP A 8 -9.96 -3.25 -29.75
C ASP A 8 -9.18 -4.58 -29.80
N LYS A 9 -9.92 -5.68 -29.98
CA LYS A 9 -9.37 -7.03 -30.19
C LYS A 9 -9.00 -7.20 -31.67
N ARG A 10 -8.07 -6.39 -32.18
CA ARG A 10 -7.40 -6.70 -33.45
C ARG A 10 -6.25 -7.66 -33.22
N LYS A 11 -6.28 -8.76 -33.97
CA LYS A 11 -5.43 -9.96 -33.84
C LYS A 11 -4.03 -9.69 -34.41
N ASP A 12 -3.14 -9.16 -33.59
CA ASP A 12 -1.71 -9.08 -33.93
C ASP A 12 -0.92 -9.98 -32.98
N GLY A 13 -0.89 -11.28 -33.27
CA GLY A 13 -0.30 -12.33 -32.40
C GLY A 13 1.16 -12.10 -32.01
N ALA A 14 1.94 -11.43 -32.87
CA ALA A 14 3.32 -11.07 -32.58
C ALA A 14 3.44 -9.98 -31.47
N LEU A 15 2.50 -9.03 -31.43
CA LEU A 15 2.51 -7.96 -30.44
C LEU A 15 2.04 -8.44 -29.07
N SER A 16 1.18 -9.47 -28.99
CA SER A 16 0.81 -10.06 -27.69
C SER A 16 1.99 -10.73 -26.98
N GLU A 17 2.82 -11.47 -27.71
CA GLU A 17 4.00 -12.14 -27.14
C GLU A 17 5.06 -11.13 -26.70
N ILE A 18 5.31 -10.10 -27.51
CA ILE A 18 6.22 -9.00 -27.16
C ILE A 18 5.71 -8.26 -25.92
N ARG A 19 4.41 -7.96 -25.81
CA ARG A 19 3.84 -7.30 -24.61
C ARG A 19 3.98 -8.18 -23.36
N GLN A 20 3.69 -9.47 -23.47
CA GLN A 20 3.82 -10.41 -22.35
C GLN A 20 5.28 -10.48 -21.87
N SER A 21 6.23 -10.59 -22.81
CA SER A 21 7.67 -10.59 -22.55
C SER A 21 8.14 -9.26 -21.94
N LEU A 22 7.63 -8.12 -22.41
CA LEU A 22 7.92 -6.81 -21.82
C LEU A 22 7.38 -6.67 -20.41
N TYR A 23 6.19 -7.21 -20.09
CA TYR A 23 5.67 -7.24 -18.72
C TYR A 23 6.45 -8.19 -17.79
N LEU A 24 6.92 -9.32 -18.29
CA LEU A 24 7.80 -10.24 -17.55
C LEU A 24 9.19 -9.64 -17.32
N ASN A 25 9.75 -8.94 -18.30
CA ASN A 25 11.03 -8.24 -18.17
C ASN A 25 10.92 -6.97 -17.34
N LEU A 26 9.75 -6.32 -17.29
CA LEU A 26 9.45 -5.19 -16.43
C LEU A 26 8.91 -5.69 -15.07
N ALA A 27 9.70 -6.51 -14.38
CA ALA A 27 9.37 -6.93 -13.03
C ALA A 27 9.33 -5.70 -12.11
N LEU A 28 8.12 -5.21 -11.80
CA LEU A 28 7.92 -4.08 -10.91
C LEU A 28 8.20 -4.51 -9.47
N GLN A 29 9.32 -4.06 -8.91
CA GLN A 29 9.59 -4.21 -7.48
C GLN A 29 8.78 -3.17 -6.70
N LEU A 30 7.67 -3.63 -6.14
CA LEU A 30 6.82 -2.82 -5.26
C LEU A 30 7.13 -3.13 -3.81
N THR A 31 7.15 -2.09 -2.98
CA THR A 31 7.28 -2.20 -1.53
C THR A 31 6.15 -1.42 -0.86
N VAL A 32 5.85 -1.76 0.40
CA VAL A 32 4.83 -1.08 1.19
C VAL A 32 5.45 -0.45 2.44
N SER A 33 4.88 0.67 2.88
CA SER A 33 5.19 1.25 4.19
C SER A 33 3.97 1.02 5.06
N ILE A 34 4.17 0.47 6.25
CA ILE A 34 3.09 -0.02 7.12
C ILE A 34 3.12 0.79 8.42
N GLY A 35 1.94 1.25 8.84
CA GLY A 35 1.72 1.83 10.15
C GLY A 35 0.93 0.88 11.04
N LEU A 36 1.43 0.62 12.24
CA LEU A 36 0.80 -0.27 13.21
C LEU A 36 0.49 0.50 14.49
N THR A 37 -0.64 0.17 15.11
CA THR A 37 -1.00 0.67 16.43
C THR A 37 -1.83 -0.37 17.17
N THR A 38 -1.82 -0.30 18.50
CA THR A 38 -2.67 -1.14 19.37
C THR A 38 -3.95 -0.40 19.73
N LEU A 39 -5.09 -1.08 19.70
CA LEU A 39 -6.37 -0.54 20.18
C LEU A 39 -6.26 -0.18 21.67
N GLN A 40 -6.65 1.05 22.01
CA GLN A 40 -6.71 1.57 23.38
C GLN A 40 -8.16 1.68 23.84
N THR A 41 -8.38 1.75 25.16
CA THR A 41 -9.72 1.88 25.77
C THR A 41 -10.46 3.13 25.34
N ASP A 42 -9.74 4.24 25.14
CA ASP A 42 -10.33 5.53 24.76
C ASP A 42 -10.33 5.76 23.24
N ASP A 43 -9.99 4.73 22.46
CA ASP A 43 -10.04 4.86 21.01
C ASP A 43 -11.46 4.88 20.47
N THR A 44 -11.71 5.86 19.63
CA THR A 44 -12.70 5.73 18.56
C THR A 44 -12.05 5.07 17.35
N LEU A 45 -12.87 4.61 16.40
CA LEU A 45 -12.36 4.12 15.11
C LEU A 45 -11.46 5.17 14.42
N HIS A 46 -11.84 6.45 14.51
CA HIS A 46 -11.10 7.55 13.89
C HIS A 46 -9.73 7.75 14.55
N THR A 47 -9.66 7.73 15.88
CA THR A 47 -8.37 7.88 16.58
C THR A 47 -7.47 6.68 16.33
N LEU A 48 -8.02 5.46 16.32
CA LEU A 48 -7.27 4.25 15.99
C LEU A 48 -6.64 4.34 14.58
N LEU A 49 -7.45 4.70 13.58
CA LEU A 49 -6.98 4.85 12.19
C LEU A 49 -5.98 5.98 12.05
N SER A 50 -6.21 7.12 12.70
CA SER A 50 -5.28 8.27 12.67
C SER A 50 -3.91 7.88 13.22
N ARG A 51 -3.84 7.17 14.34
CA ARG A 51 -2.58 6.69 14.93
C ARG A 51 -1.86 5.70 14.01
N ALA A 52 -2.60 4.79 13.38
CA ALA A 52 -2.03 3.89 12.37
C ALA A 52 -1.48 4.67 11.15
N ASP A 53 -2.21 5.67 10.66
CA ASP A 53 -1.78 6.52 9.55
C ASP A 53 -0.54 7.35 9.90
N HIS A 54 -0.48 7.92 11.11
CA HIS A 54 0.70 8.60 11.62
C HIS A 54 1.93 7.68 11.62
N ALA A 55 1.79 6.45 12.09
CA ALA A 55 2.86 5.45 12.03
C ALA A 55 3.27 5.12 10.58
N MET A 56 2.30 4.97 9.67
CA MET A 56 2.58 4.72 8.25
C MET A 56 3.32 5.90 7.63
N TYR A 57 2.92 7.12 7.96
CA TYR A 57 3.54 8.34 7.47
C TYR A 57 4.99 8.44 7.96
N ARG A 58 5.27 8.07 9.22
CA ARG A 58 6.66 7.91 9.71
C ARG A 58 7.43 6.88 8.90
N ALA A 59 6.85 5.71 8.61
CA ALA A 59 7.50 4.71 7.77
C ALA A 59 7.85 5.26 6.36
N LYS A 60 6.96 6.06 5.76
CA LYS A 60 7.21 6.72 4.47
C LYS A 60 8.35 7.73 4.54
N GLN A 61 8.41 8.55 5.59
CA GLN A 61 9.45 9.54 5.78
C GLN A 61 10.82 8.93 6.15
N ALA A 62 10.83 7.82 6.89
CA ALA A 62 12.04 7.12 7.33
C ALA A 62 12.65 6.18 6.26
N GLY A 63 12.32 6.38 4.98
CA GLY A 63 12.91 5.62 3.87
C GLY A 63 12.02 4.53 3.26
N ARG A 64 10.73 4.46 3.63
CA ARG A 64 9.75 3.49 3.11
C ARG A 64 10.15 2.02 3.38
N ASN A 65 9.46 1.07 2.75
CA ASN A 65 9.67 -0.37 2.85
C ASN A 65 9.89 -0.87 4.29
N ARG A 66 9.04 -0.42 5.22
CA ARG A 66 9.17 -0.74 6.64
C ARG A 66 7.85 -0.59 7.38
N THR A 67 7.83 -1.19 8.55
CA THR A 67 6.76 -1.03 9.53
C THR A 67 7.22 -0.07 10.62
N CYS A 68 6.38 0.90 10.95
CA CYS A 68 6.54 1.72 12.15
C CYS A 68 5.34 1.51 13.07
N VAL A 69 5.58 1.63 14.37
CA VAL A 69 4.55 1.43 15.40
C VAL A 69 4.31 2.75 16.12
N GLU A 70 3.06 3.01 16.46
CA GLU A 70 2.70 4.01 17.47
C GLU A 70 2.43 3.31 18.79
N MET A 71 3.32 3.53 19.77
CA MET A 71 3.15 2.94 21.09
C MET A 71 2.05 3.68 21.85
N PRO A 72 1.25 2.98 22.67
CA PRO A 72 0.36 3.64 23.60
C PRO A 72 1.16 4.53 24.57
N HIS A 73 0.69 5.75 24.77
CA HIS A 73 1.17 6.58 25.88
C HIS A 73 0.67 5.91 27.16
N SER A 74 1.57 5.23 27.86
CA SER A 74 1.21 4.58 29.10
C SER A 74 1.12 5.65 30.18
N SER A 75 -0.09 5.98 30.61
CA SER A 75 -0.38 7.03 31.60
C SER A 75 0.02 6.65 33.04
N TYR A 76 1.17 6.00 33.23
CA TYR A 76 1.75 5.70 34.55
C TYR A 76 2.98 6.58 34.84
N GLU A 77 2.82 7.90 34.68
CA GLU A 77 3.61 8.88 35.42
C GLU A 77 2.70 9.62 36.42
#